data_AF-A0A839GNC8-F1
#
_entry.id   AF-A0A839GNC8-F1
#
_cell.length_a   1.000
_cell.length_b   1.000
_cell.length_c   1.000
_cell.angle_alpha   90.00
_cell.angle_beta   90.00
_cell.angle_gamma   90.00
#
_symmetry.space_group_name_H-M   'P 1'
#
loop_
_entity.id
_entity.type
_entity.pdbx_description
1 polymer ?
#
loop_
_entity_poly.entity_id
_entity_poly.type
_entity_poly.pdbx_seq_one_letter_code
_entity_poly.pdbx_strand_id
1 'polypeptide(L)'
;MERLNRLISQLQTLDVGAMAEVVLEENRTTIENWNADQMEAGLRADGTRIEPDYTENTKRIKQVKGQPFDRVTLKDTGAFHNSIRMIAQDNEFLLKGDDPKTVALKMKYGDAILGLTEENTEDLKQAYLKEGLRERIKDHLKV
;
A
#
# COMPACT_ATOMS: atom_id res chain seq x y z
N MET A 1 25.27 21.59 30.84
CA MET A 1 25.37 20.14 31.06
C MET A 1 24.00 19.46 31.11
N GLU A 2 23.07 19.93 31.93
CA GLU A 2 21.73 19.31 32.07
C GLU A 2 20.92 19.20 30.76
N ARG A 3 20.86 20.27 29.96
CA ARG A 3 20.20 20.25 28.64
C ARG A 3 20.81 19.22 27.67
N LEU A 4 22.14 19.07 27.69
CA LEU A 4 22.84 18.13 26.82
C LEU A 4 22.57 16.69 27.25
N ASN A 5 22.62 16.41 28.55
CA ASN A 5 22.32 15.09 29.09
C ASN A 5 20.87 14.67 28.78
N ARG A 6 19.92 15.60 28.91
CA ARG A 6 18.53 15.35 28.52
C ARG A 6 18.39 14.99 27.04
N LEU A 7 19.04 15.74 26.15
CA LEU A 7 19.00 15.47 24.71
C LEU A 7 19.59 14.09 24.38
N ILE A 8 20.71 13.73 25.02
CA ILE A 8 21.33 12.40 24.87
C ILE A 8 20.34 11.30 25.29
N SER A 9 19.68 11.44 26.44
CA SER A 9 18.69 10.46 26.89
C SER A 9 17.50 10.34 25.94
N GLN A 10 17.01 11.45 25.36
CA GLN A 10 15.93 11.43 24.38
C GLN A 10 16.35 10.74 23.07
N LEU A 11 17.57 10.97 22.59
CA LEU A 11 18.10 10.31 21.40
C LEU A 11 18.32 8.80 21.62
N GLN A 12 18.72 8.39 22.84
CA GLN A 12 18.92 6.98 23.19
C GLN A 12 17.62 6.18 23.23
N THR A 13 16.48 6.82 23.48
CA THR A 13 15.15 6.18 23.51
C THR A 13 14.38 6.38 22.21
N LEU A 14 14.99 6.98 21.20
CA LEU A 14 14.34 7.23 19.91
C LEU A 14 14.25 5.91 19.13
N ASP A 15 13.03 5.46 18.90
CA ASP A 15 12.74 4.31 18.05
C ASP A 15 12.05 4.77 16.76
N VAL A 16 12.85 5.02 15.72
CA VAL A 16 12.35 5.49 14.42
C VAL A 16 11.50 4.42 13.74
N GLY A 17 11.78 3.15 14.01
CA GLY A 17 11.04 2.01 13.47
C GLY A 17 9.60 1.98 13.97
N ALA A 18 9.44 1.99 15.29
CA ALA A 18 8.13 2.08 15.92
C ALA A 18 7.36 3.34 15.50
N MET A 19 8.06 4.49 15.34
CA MET A 19 7.42 5.70 14.83
C MET A 19 6.94 5.56 13.38
N ALA A 20 7.72 4.90 12.51
CA ALA A 20 7.34 4.64 11.13
C ALA A 20 6.13 3.70 11.04
N GLU A 21 6.11 2.64 11.86
CA GLU A 21 4.97 1.73 11.96
C GLU A 21 3.69 2.49 12.35
N VAL A 22 3.75 3.41 13.32
CA VAL A 22 2.58 4.23 13.68
C VAL A 22 2.12 5.10 12.50
N VAL A 23 3.05 5.72 11.76
CA VAL A 23 2.68 6.52 10.57
C VAL A 23 2.03 5.65 9.49
N LEU A 24 2.54 4.45 9.25
CA LEU A 24 1.94 3.50 8.30
C LEU A 24 0.53 3.12 8.74
N GLU A 25 0.36 2.79 10.02
CA GLU A 25 -0.93 2.41 10.60
C GLU A 25 -1.99 3.51 10.52
N GLU A 26 -1.61 4.76 10.78
CA GLU A 26 -2.50 5.92 10.63
C GLU A 26 -2.96 6.15 9.17
N ASN A 27 -2.15 5.73 8.20
CA ASN A 27 -2.41 5.90 6.77
C ASN A 27 -2.82 4.60 6.07
N ARG A 28 -3.05 3.53 6.84
CA ARG A 28 -3.39 2.18 6.39
C ARG A 28 -4.43 2.15 5.28
N THR A 29 -5.59 2.78 5.49
CA THR A 29 -6.70 2.75 4.53
C THR A 29 -6.33 3.44 3.21
N THR A 30 -5.54 4.52 3.26
CA THR A 30 -5.03 5.18 2.07
C THR A 30 -4.12 4.26 1.28
N ILE A 31 -3.18 3.59 1.95
CA ILE A 31 -2.23 2.65 1.35
C ILE A 31 -2.97 1.45 0.72
N GLU A 32 -3.94 0.88 1.42
CA GLU A 32 -4.80 -0.21 0.93
C GLU A 32 -5.58 0.23 -0.33
N ASN A 33 -6.13 1.45 -0.32
CA ASN A 33 -6.86 2.01 -1.46
C ASN A 33 -5.96 2.28 -2.66
N TRP A 34 -4.73 2.77 -2.47
CA TRP A 34 -3.80 3.00 -3.57
C TRP A 34 -3.48 1.74 -4.37
N ASN A 35 -3.37 0.59 -3.72
CA ASN A 35 -3.21 -0.67 -4.44
C ASN A 35 -4.47 -1.03 -5.24
N ALA A 36 -5.67 -0.78 -4.70
CA ALA A 36 -6.91 -0.99 -5.45
C ALA A 36 -7.06 -0.02 -6.64
N ASP A 37 -6.66 1.24 -6.47
CA ASP A 37 -6.73 2.28 -7.49
C ASP A 37 -5.76 2.01 -8.65
N GLN A 38 -4.51 1.63 -8.36
CA GLN A 38 -3.58 1.22 -9.43
C GLN A 38 -4.05 -0.06 -10.14
N MET A 39 -4.68 -1.01 -9.44
CA MET A 39 -5.29 -2.17 -10.08
C MET A 39 -6.44 -1.76 -11.01
N GLU A 40 -7.28 -0.80 -10.62
CA GLU A 40 -8.35 -0.26 -11.47
C GLU A 40 -7.79 0.44 -12.74
N ALA A 41 -6.60 1.04 -12.62
CA ALA A 41 -5.81 1.53 -13.75
C ALA A 41 -5.14 0.41 -14.58
N GLY A 42 -5.21 -0.84 -14.12
CA GLY A 42 -4.68 -2.02 -14.80
C GLY A 42 -3.20 -2.29 -14.53
N LEU A 43 -2.67 -1.78 -13.41
CA LEU A 43 -1.26 -1.83 -13.05
C LEU A 43 -0.99 -2.75 -11.86
N ARG A 44 0.15 -3.43 -11.92
CA ARG A 44 0.78 -4.14 -10.81
C ARG A 44 1.70 -3.19 -10.03
N ALA A 45 2.17 -3.64 -8.87
CA ALA A 45 3.13 -2.94 -8.02
C ALA A 45 4.47 -2.70 -8.72
N ASP A 46 4.88 -3.55 -9.66
CA ASP A 46 6.07 -3.32 -10.48
C ASP A 46 5.85 -2.27 -11.60
N GLY A 47 4.67 -1.63 -11.65
CA GLY A 47 4.30 -0.62 -12.64
C GLY A 47 3.91 -1.17 -14.01
N THR A 48 3.97 -2.49 -14.20
CA THR A 48 3.59 -3.11 -15.48
C THR A 48 2.10 -3.46 -15.52
N ARG A 49 1.59 -3.77 -16.73
CA ARG A 49 0.17 -4.13 -16.90
C ARG A 49 -0.17 -5.46 -16.23
N ILE A 50 -1.39 -5.56 -15.74
CA ILE A 50 -1.95 -6.83 -15.26
C ILE A 50 -2.26 -7.71 -16.48
N GLU A 51 -1.44 -8.73 -16.70
CA GLU A 51 -1.52 -9.65 -17.83
C GLU A 51 -1.62 -11.11 -17.37
N PRO A 52 -2.31 -11.99 -18.12
CA PRO A 52 -2.87 -11.75 -19.46
C PRO A 52 -4.18 -10.97 -19.46
N ASP A 53 -4.48 -10.32 -20.58
CA ASP A 53 -5.73 -9.58 -20.80
C ASP A 53 -7.00 -10.44 -20.62
N TYR A 54 -8.14 -9.77 -20.51
CA TYR A 54 -9.44 -10.44 -20.52
C TYR A 54 -9.67 -11.24 -21.80
N THR A 55 -10.30 -12.41 -21.64
CA THR A 55 -10.80 -13.18 -22.78
C THR A 55 -11.88 -12.38 -23.52
N GLU A 56 -12.08 -12.66 -24.81
CA GLU A 56 -13.14 -12.01 -25.60
C GLU A 56 -14.55 -12.21 -24.99
N ASN A 57 -14.80 -13.34 -24.34
CA ASN A 57 -16.04 -13.55 -23.61
C ASN A 57 -16.15 -12.62 -22.40
N THR A 58 -15.08 -12.51 -21.60
CA THR A 58 -15.04 -11.61 -20.44
C THR A 58 -15.18 -10.16 -20.86
N LYS A 59 -14.56 -9.73 -21.96
CA LYS A 59 -14.72 -8.37 -22.51
C LYS A 59 -16.18 -8.06 -22.84
N ARG A 60 -16.88 -8.95 -23.55
CA ARG A 60 -18.32 -8.78 -23.86
C ARG A 60 -19.17 -8.68 -22.60
N ILE A 61 -18.94 -9.57 -21.62
CA ILE A 61 -19.66 -9.53 -20.33
C ILE A 61 -19.44 -8.19 -19.62
N LYS A 62 -18.18 -7.72 -19.53
CA LYS A 62 -17.85 -6.45 -18.87
C LYS A 62 -18.41 -5.24 -19.61
N GLN A 63 -18.37 -5.24 -20.94
CA GLN A 63 -19.00 -4.22 -21.77
C GLN A 63 -20.50 -4.09 -21.49
N VAL A 64 -21.22 -5.22 -21.42
CA VAL A 64 -22.66 -5.24 -21.07
C VAL A 64 -22.91 -4.72 -19.66
N LYS A 65 -22.01 -5.01 -18.71
CA LYS A 65 -22.07 -4.49 -17.34
C LYS A 65 -21.66 -3.01 -17.21
N GLY A 66 -21.18 -2.36 -18.28
CA GLY A 66 -20.62 -1.01 -18.23
C GLY A 66 -19.31 -0.91 -17.43
N GLN A 67 -18.60 -2.03 -17.26
CA GLN A 67 -17.32 -2.10 -16.56
C GLN A 67 -16.14 -1.93 -17.53
N PRO A 68 -14.95 -1.49 -17.05
CA PRO A 68 -13.74 -1.50 -17.86
C PRO A 68 -13.48 -2.88 -18.47
N PHE A 69 -13.25 -2.92 -19.78
CA PHE A 69 -13.02 -4.16 -20.54
C PHE A 69 -11.76 -4.10 -21.41
N ASP A 70 -11.11 -2.94 -21.49
CA ASP A 70 -9.87 -2.62 -22.20
C ASP A 70 -8.61 -2.88 -21.35
N ARG A 71 -8.77 -3.21 -20.07
CA ARG A 71 -7.71 -3.57 -19.13
C ARG A 71 -8.24 -4.46 -18.02
N VAL A 72 -7.35 -5.25 -17.42
CA VAL A 72 -7.70 -6.08 -16.26
C VAL A 72 -7.68 -5.23 -15.00
N THR A 73 -8.81 -5.15 -14.29
CA THR A 73 -8.91 -4.34 -13.06
C THR A 73 -8.91 -5.15 -11.75
N LEU A 74 -9.02 -6.47 -11.86
CA LEU A 74 -9.32 -7.39 -10.75
C LEU A 74 -10.60 -7.04 -9.96
N LYS A 75 -11.48 -6.22 -10.55
CA LYS A 75 -12.75 -5.79 -9.99
C LYS A 75 -13.92 -6.40 -10.77
N ASP A 76 -14.71 -7.21 -10.07
CA ASP A 76 -16.04 -7.66 -10.54
C ASP A 76 -17.13 -7.08 -9.63
N THR A 77 -17.11 -7.46 -8.35
CA THR A 77 -17.97 -6.88 -7.29
C THR A 77 -17.25 -5.89 -6.37
N GLY A 78 -15.92 -5.85 -6.43
CA GLY A 78 -15.07 -5.11 -5.48
C GLY A 78 -14.66 -5.92 -4.24
N ALA A 79 -15.15 -7.15 -4.05
CA ALA A 79 -14.83 -7.97 -2.87
C ALA A 79 -13.31 -8.18 -2.67
N PHE A 80 -12.57 -8.46 -3.76
CA PHE A 80 -11.12 -8.61 -3.71
C PHE A 80 -10.42 -7.31 -3.28
N HIS A 81 -10.75 -6.18 -3.92
CA HIS A 81 -10.19 -4.87 -3.56
C HIS A 81 -10.46 -4.54 -2.08
N ASN A 82 -11.70 -4.73 -1.63
CA ASN A 82 -12.09 -4.47 -0.24
C ASN A 82 -11.47 -5.44 0.78
N SER A 83 -10.83 -6.52 0.32
CA SER A 83 -10.12 -7.48 1.15
C SER A 83 -8.63 -7.18 1.32
N ILE A 84 -8.11 -6.18 0.61
CA ILE A 84 -6.70 -5.80 0.69
C ILE A 84 -6.43 -5.22 2.08
N ARG A 85 -5.42 -5.74 2.76
CA ARG A 85 -5.00 -5.31 4.10
C ARG A 85 -3.51 -5.04 4.14
N MET A 86 -3.13 -3.93 4.76
CA MET A 86 -1.75 -3.66 5.13
C MET A 86 -1.38 -4.40 6.40
N ILE A 87 -0.16 -4.88 6.48
CA ILE A 87 0.46 -5.31 7.73
C ILE A 87 1.78 -4.55 7.81
N ALA A 88 1.96 -3.71 8.84
CA ALA A 88 3.23 -3.09 9.17
C ALA A 88 3.84 -3.84 10.36
N GLN A 89 5.07 -4.34 10.19
CA GLN A 89 5.81 -5.05 11.23
C GLN A 89 7.30 -5.06 10.88
N ASP A 90 8.16 -5.03 11.90
CA ASP A 90 9.60 -5.25 11.77
C ASP A 90 10.28 -4.25 10.83
N ASN A 91 9.80 -2.99 10.83
CA ASN A 91 10.23 -1.91 9.93
C ASN A 91 9.87 -2.11 8.44
N GLU A 92 9.00 -3.05 8.13
CA GLU A 92 8.49 -3.30 6.79
C GLU A 92 6.97 -3.19 6.78
N PHE A 93 6.40 -3.10 5.58
CA PHE A 93 4.99 -3.35 5.39
C PHE A 93 4.74 -4.22 4.17
N LEU A 94 3.64 -4.94 4.20
CA LEU A 94 3.16 -5.74 3.07
C LEU A 94 1.67 -5.55 2.87
N LEU A 95 1.22 -5.73 1.63
CA LEU A 95 -0.19 -5.82 1.29
C LEU A 95 -0.56 -7.27 1.04
N LYS A 96 -1.64 -7.73 1.68
CA LYS A 96 -2.23 -9.06 1.48
C LYS A 96 -3.69 -8.94 1.10
N GLY A 97 -4.24 -9.94 0.43
CA GLY A 97 -5.68 -10.03 0.18
C GLY A 97 -6.31 -11.15 1.01
N ASP A 98 -7.34 -10.84 1.78
CA ASP A 98 -8.06 -11.83 2.61
C ASP A 98 -9.23 -12.51 1.86
N ASP A 99 -9.53 -12.13 0.61
CA ASP A 99 -10.56 -12.79 -0.22
C ASP A 99 -10.12 -14.22 -0.63
N PRO A 100 -11.03 -15.21 -0.65
CA PRO A 100 -10.70 -16.58 -1.09
C PRO A 100 -10.10 -16.67 -2.50
N LYS A 101 -10.32 -15.67 -3.37
CA LYS A 101 -9.76 -15.60 -4.72
C LYS A 101 -8.29 -15.18 -4.75
N THR A 102 -7.74 -14.64 -3.67
CA THR A 102 -6.36 -14.12 -3.64
C THR A 102 -5.35 -15.12 -4.18
N VAL A 103 -5.42 -16.39 -3.74
CA VAL A 103 -4.50 -17.44 -4.21
C VAL A 103 -4.60 -17.63 -5.72
N ALA A 104 -5.82 -17.77 -6.25
CA ALA A 104 -6.03 -17.96 -7.68
C ALA A 104 -5.60 -16.75 -8.52
N LEU A 105 -5.82 -15.54 -8.01
CA LEU A 105 -5.40 -14.30 -8.67
C LEU A 105 -3.88 -14.17 -8.69
N LYS A 106 -3.20 -14.43 -7.57
CA LYS A 106 -1.73 -14.44 -7.49
C LYS A 106 -1.13 -15.50 -8.41
N MET A 107 -1.70 -16.71 -8.46
CA MET A 107 -1.24 -17.75 -9.39
C MET A 107 -1.36 -17.32 -10.86
N LYS A 108 -2.38 -16.53 -11.21
CA LYS A 108 -2.60 -16.11 -12.59
C LYS A 108 -1.79 -14.88 -12.98
N TYR A 109 -1.72 -13.88 -12.11
CA TYR A 109 -1.21 -12.54 -12.42
C TYR A 109 0.11 -12.21 -11.70
N GLY A 110 0.60 -13.11 -10.85
CA GLY A 110 1.79 -12.93 -10.03
C GLY A 110 1.49 -12.21 -8.71
N ASP A 111 2.48 -12.24 -7.82
CA ASP A 111 2.38 -11.63 -6.48
C ASP A 111 2.33 -10.11 -6.54
N ALA A 112 2.93 -9.52 -7.57
CA ALA A 112 3.01 -8.08 -7.78
C ALA A 112 1.63 -7.41 -8.00
N ILE A 113 0.53 -8.16 -8.07
CA ILE A 113 -0.80 -7.52 -7.98
C ILE A 113 -0.98 -6.85 -6.61
N LEU A 114 -0.37 -7.38 -5.54
CA LEU A 114 -0.38 -6.79 -4.21
C LEU A 114 0.91 -6.01 -3.96
N GLY A 115 0.76 -4.74 -3.58
CA GLY A 115 1.88 -3.81 -3.37
C GLY A 115 1.59 -2.45 -4.01
N LEU A 116 2.53 -1.53 -3.86
CA LEU A 116 2.42 -0.18 -4.44
C LEU A 116 3.32 -0.05 -5.66
N THR A 117 2.89 0.74 -6.64
CA THR A 117 3.78 1.24 -7.71
C THR A 117 4.91 2.08 -7.14
N GLU A 118 5.96 2.33 -7.93
CA GLU A 118 7.06 3.23 -7.54
C GLU A 118 6.54 4.64 -7.21
N GLU A 119 5.58 5.15 -8.00
CA GLU A 119 4.94 6.45 -7.77
C GLU A 119 4.24 6.50 -6.40
N ASN A 120 3.35 5.54 -6.12
CA ASN A 120 2.64 5.45 -4.84
C ASN A 120 3.62 5.23 -3.67
N THR A 121 4.72 4.50 -3.91
CA THR A 121 5.77 4.27 -2.91
C THR A 121 6.54 5.56 -2.61
N GLU A 122 6.84 6.37 -3.61
CA GLU A 122 7.51 7.66 -3.41
C GLU A 122 6.60 8.66 -2.69
N ASP A 123 5.30 8.69 -3.02
CA ASP A 123 4.32 9.48 -2.29
C ASP A 123 4.22 9.05 -0.83
N LEU A 124 4.16 7.74 -0.55
CA LEU A 124 4.21 7.21 0.82
C LEU A 124 5.46 7.69 1.56
N LYS A 125 6.63 7.65 0.92
CA LYS A 125 7.90 8.09 1.54
C LYS A 125 7.92 9.58 1.82
N GLN A 126 7.60 10.41 0.82
CA GLN A 126 7.81 11.86 0.91
C GLN A 126 6.67 12.58 1.63
N ALA A 127 5.42 12.24 1.31
CA ALA A 127 4.27 12.97 1.84
C ALA A 127 3.82 12.46 3.21
N TYR A 128 4.04 11.18 3.51
CA TYR A 128 3.52 10.56 4.73
C TYR A 128 4.63 10.19 5.71
N LEU A 129 5.56 9.30 5.34
CA LEU A 129 6.60 8.82 6.25
C LEU A 129 7.53 9.95 6.70
N LYS A 130 8.07 10.72 5.77
CA LYS A 130 9.01 11.80 6.08
C LYS A 130 8.38 12.87 6.98
N GLU A 131 7.19 13.35 6.65
CA GLU A 131 6.52 14.40 7.43
C GLU A 131 6.00 13.84 8.76
N GLY A 132 5.41 12.65 8.77
CA GLY A 132 4.96 11.98 9.99
C GLY A 132 6.09 11.67 10.97
N LEU A 133 7.23 11.16 10.47
CA LEU A 133 8.43 10.94 11.28
C LEU A 133 9.01 12.24 11.80
N ARG A 134 9.05 13.30 10.98
CA ARG A 134 9.54 14.61 11.40
C ARG A 134 8.76 15.14 12.61
N GLU A 135 7.43 15.13 12.55
CA GLU A 135 6.60 15.63 13.64
C GLU A 135 6.77 14.77 14.90
N ARG A 136 6.81 13.44 14.76
CA ARG A 136 7.04 12.52 15.89
C ARG A 136 8.40 12.70 16.55
N ILE A 137 9.45 12.89 15.74
CA ILE A 137 10.80 13.14 16.26
C ILE A 137 10.84 14.48 17.00
N LYS A 138 10.23 15.54 16.46
CA LYS A 138 10.11 16.83 17.14
C LYS A 138 9.40 16.69 18.49
N ASP A 139 8.26 16.00 18.51
CA ASP A 139 7.49 15.75 19.73
C ASP A 139 8.30 14.97 20.78
N HIS A 140 9.02 13.93 20.36
CA HIS A 140 9.88 13.12 21.25
C HIS A 140 11.04 13.93 21.83
N LEU A 141 11.68 14.75 20.98
CA LEU A 141 12.76 15.64 21.37
C LEU A 141 12.24 16.88 22.14
N LYS A 142 10.93 17.15 22.08
CA LYS A 142 10.27 18.35 22.61
C LYS A 142 10.89 19.64 22.04
N VAL A 143 11.06 19.69 20.72
CA VAL A 143 11.68 20.78 19.95
C VAL A 143 10.79 21.30 18.84
#